data_AF-A0A971ERZ1-F1
#
_entry.id   AF-A0A971ERZ1-F1
#
_cell.length_a   1.000
_cell.length_b   1.000
_cell.length_c   1.000
_cell.angle_alpha   90.00
_cell.angle_beta   90.00
_cell.angle_gamma   90.00
#
_symmetry.space_group_name_H-M   'P 1'
#
loop_
_entity.id
_entity.type
_entity.pdbx_description
1 polymer ?
#
loop_
_entity_poly.entity_id
_entity_poly.type
_entity_poly.pdbx_seq_one_letter_code
_entity_poly.pdbx_strand_id
1 'polypeptide(L)'
;MGLIWRQVLASLVIAAAVMAWWFPAPLLIRAELVNWGKLYEARYAPSGTGFGAMGMARAFIRSVTEPQPLSRFVAERTADKTLVATEPAWGPFFADLEKELSRKGQALRYVEPRMAPFSGLSASHRYLTWRDEGGLRYLEYRFIPAAEFASHGIPPEIEFPLRSYRWLLLAGGCGALFLGFWPGKKSTLVEASSAGKGLRWSAVGGVFFAAMIAWPFVYRSVGSDMSYASIMVGGLLTLGALVGMILFGSQVRLLRRLIEVGGHLAHFTYSPEEWCAFARWNYGEEAAQKRSMWLVIFVISVVVGVGVMLLMRDEASVWVFAFLMGLMALLWLLAVVLPKLALRRHLGATGQVYVGEKCIYLNGSVHTWNFPGARFENAALQAKPMPHLLVIYSHLMVAGRTLYFWRQYNAVRIPVPVGEEERGRRVAAALCQAKA
;
A
#
# COMPACT_ATOMS: atom_id res chain seq x y z
N MET A 1 -13.22 -15.30 18.80
CA MET A 1 -12.83 -14.16 17.93
C MET A 1 -13.00 -14.57 16.47
N GLY A 2 -13.81 -13.85 15.69
CA GLY A 2 -14.08 -14.22 14.28
C GLY A 2 -12.85 -14.11 13.38
N LEU A 3 -12.81 -14.89 12.29
CA LEU A 3 -11.68 -14.91 11.35
C LEU A 3 -11.35 -13.53 10.78
N ILE A 4 -12.37 -12.71 10.53
CA ILE A 4 -12.24 -11.33 10.03
C ILE A 4 -11.47 -10.47 11.03
N TRP A 5 -11.86 -10.50 12.31
CA TRP A 5 -11.22 -9.67 13.34
C TRP A 5 -9.74 -10.02 13.52
N ARG A 6 -9.41 -11.31 13.42
CA ARG A 6 -8.02 -11.79 13.47
C ARG A 6 -7.17 -11.21 12.35
N GLN A 7 -7.71 -11.15 11.12
CA GLN A 7 -7.00 -10.57 9.98
C GLN A 7 -6.91 -9.05 10.04
N VAL A 8 -7.95 -8.38 10.53
CA VAL A 8 -7.92 -6.93 10.74
C VAL A 8 -6.85 -6.56 11.78
N LEU A 9 -6.82 -7.25 12.93
CA LEU A 9 -5.77 -7.04 13.93
C LEU A 9 -4.37 -7.34 13.38
N ALA A 10 -4.20 -8.44 12.64
CA ALA A 10 -2.94 -8.75 12.00
C ALA A 10 -2.51 -7.64 11.01
N SER A 11 -3.45 -7.14 10.21
CA SER A 11 -3.18 -6.06 9.25
C SER A 11 -2.82 -4.75 9.95
N LEU A 12 -3.45 -4.46 11.09
CA LEU A 12 -3.09 -3.30 11.93
C LEU A 12 -1.67 -3.42 12.47
N VAL A 13 -1.29 -4.59 12.99
CA VAL A 13 0.07 -4.84 13.49
C VAL A 13 1.10 -4.73 12.37
N ILE A 14 0.81 -5.29 11.19
CA ILE A 14 1.69 -5.19 10.02
C ILE A 14 1.83 -3.74 9.56
N ALA A 15 0.72 -3.01 9.42
CA ALA A 15 0.74 -1.61 9.05
C ALA A 15 1.51 -0.76 10.07
N ALA A 16 1.33 -1.00 11.36
CA ALA A 16 2.09 -0.34 12.42
C ALA A 16 3.59 -0.67 12.36
N ALA A 17 3.97 -1.93 12.11
CA ALA A 17 5.37 -2.33 11.98
C ALA A 17 6.03 -1.68 10.76
N VAL A 18 5.31 -1.60 9.63
CA VAL A 18 5.75 -0.86 8.43
C VAL A 18 5.91 0.62 8.76
N MET A 19 4.92 1.27 9.37
CA MET A 19 5.04 2.68 9.77
C MET A 19 6.16 2.91 10.78
N ALA A 20 6.42 1.98 11.69
CA ALA A 20 7.53 2.08 12.64
C ALA A 20 8.90 1.96 11.95
N TRP A 21 9.01 1.14 10.91
CA TRP A 21 10.28 0.89 10.21
C TRP A 21 10.89 2.14 9.56
N TRP A 22 10.04 3.05 9.08
CA TRP A 22 10.47 4.31 8.49
C TRP A 22 10.23 5.50 9.43
N PHE A 23 9.77 5.31 10.68
CA PHE A 23 9.48 6.43 11.58
C PHE A 23 10.75 7.24 11.87
N PRO A 24 10.85 8.51 11.41
CA PRO A 24 12.07 9.28 11.58
C PRO A 24 12.20 9.80 13.01
N ALA A 25 13.43 10.01 13.47
CA ALA A 25 13.67 10.77 14.69
C ALA A 25 13.04 12.17 14.54
N PRO A 26 12.28 12.67 15.54
CA PRO A 26 11.56 13.95 15.39
C PRO A 26 12.52 15.15 15.28
N LEU A 27 13.67 15.06 15.94
CA LEU A 27 14.67 16.11 16.05
C LEU A 27 16.03 15.48 16.30
N LEU A 28 17.06 15.91 15.56
CA LEU A 28 18.45 15.52 15.80
C LEU A 28 19.30 16.77 16.03
N ILE A 29 20.41 16.60 16.75
CA ILE A 29 21.44 17.61 16.90
C ILE A 29 22.62 17.20 16.03
N ARG A 30 22.97 18.05 15.08
CA ARG A 30 24.23 17.96 14.33
C ARG A 30 25.30 18.63 15.16
N ALA A 31 26.28 17.87 15.63
CA ALA A 31 27.42 18.33 16.40
C ALA A 31 28.68 18.20 15.55
N GLU A 32 29.36 19.32 15.31
CA GLU A 32 30.55 19.40 14.47
C GLU A 32 31.68 20.10 15.22
N LEU A 33 32.86 19.47 15.27
CA LEU A 33 34.03 20.11 15.89
C LEU A 33 34.53 21.25 14.99
N VAL A 34 34.59 22.46 15.54
CA VAL A 34 34.92 23.65 14.75
C VAL A 34 36.43 23.77 14.60
N ASN A 35 36.92 23.64 13.37
CA ASN A 35 38.28 24.02 13.04
C ASN A 35 38.31 25.49 12.59
N TRP A 36 38.49 26.40 13.57
CA TRP A 36 38.51 27.83 13.31
C TRP A 36 39.63 28.24 12.35
N GLY A 37 40.79 27.58 12.39
CA GLY A 37 41.89 27.83 11.46
C GLY A 37 41.46 27.55 10.02
N LYS A 38 40.84 26.39 9.77
CA LYS A 38 40.33 26.03 8.43
C LYS A 38 39.20 26.95 7.96
N LEU A 39 38.28 27.34 8.84
CA LEU A 39 37.20 28.30 8.49
C LEU A 39 37.75 29.70 8.22
N TYR A 40 38.77 30.12 8.96
CA TYR A 40 39.48 31.37 8.76
C TYR A 40 40.23 31.37 7.43
N GLU A 41 41.02 30.33 7.15
CA GLU A 41 41.68 30.12 5.87
C GLU A 41 40.68 30.06 4.72
N ALA A 42 39.56 29.35 4.86
CA ALA A 42 38.53 29.32 3.82
C ALA A 42 37.96 30.72 3.50
N ARG A 43 37.88 31.61 4.49
CA ARG A 43 37.38 32.98 4.31
C ARG A 43 38.43 33.94 3.74
N TYR A 44 39.65 33.91 4.27
CA TYR A 44 40.70 34.89 3.96
C TYR A 44 41.76 34.38 2.96
N ALA A 45 41.93 33.06 2.87
CA ALA A 45 42.91 32.39 2.02
C ALA A 45 42.34 31.10 1.35
N PRO A 46 41.21 31.18 0.61
CA PRO A 46 40.55 30.00 0.05
C PRO A 46 41.50 29.18 -0.82
N SER A 47 41.77 27.94 -0.42
CA SER A 47 42.67 27.03 -1.13
C SER A 47 42.03 26.55 -2.44
N GLY A 48 42.82 26.52 -3.52
CA GLY A 48 42.41 26.00 -4.83
C GLY A 48 42.95 26.81 -6.02
N THR A 49 43.53 26.10 -6.99
CA THR A 49 43.95 26.61 -8.28
C THR A 49 42.74 26.72 -9.21
N GLY A 50 41.88 27.71 -8.99
CA GLY A 50 40.80 28.03 -9.91
C GLY A 50 41.32 28.90 -11.06
N PHE A 51 41.36 28.37 -12.28
CA PHE A 51 41.67 29.14 -13.49
C PHE A 51 40.41 29.87 -13.98
N GLY A 52 40.53 31.14 -14.43
CA GLY A 52 39.41 31.92 -14.99
C GLY A 52 38.63 32.78 -13.98
N ALA A 53 37.32 32.96 -14.21
CA ALA A 53 36.46 33.89 -13.46
C ALA A 53 36.42 33.64 -11.93
N MET A 54 36.54 32.38 -11.48
CA MET A 54 36.68 32.07 -10.06
C MET A 54 37.99 32.59 -9.46
N GLY A 55 39.08 32.66 -10.23
CA GLY A 55 40.36 33.22 -9.80
C GLY A 55 40.27 34.74 -9.56
N MET A 56 39.60 35.47 -10.49
CA MET A 56 39.34 36.90 -10.32
C MET A 56 38.44 37.19 -9.12
N ALA A 57 37.36 36.41 -8.92
CA ALA A 57 36.50 36.56 -7.75
C ALA A 57 37.26 36.33 -6.42
N ARG A 58 38.20 35.38 -6.37
CA ARG A 58 39.06 35.17 -5.19
C ARG A 58 40.02 36.33 -4.95
N ALA A 59 40.66 36.83 -6.01
CA ALA A 59 41.55 38.00 -5.91
C ALA A 59 40.78 39.22 -5.38
N PHE A 60 39.54 39.40 -5.84
CA PHE A 60 38.65 40.44 -5.33
C PHE A 60 38.25 40.24 -3.86
N ILE A 61 37.89 39.03 -3.45
CA ILE A 61 37.58 38.75 -2.02
C ILE A 61 38.80 39.05 -1.14
N ARG A 62 40.01 38.69 -1.60
CA ARG A 62 41.26 39.00 -0.89
C ARG A 62 41.57 40.49 -0.84
N SER A 63 41.24 41.26 -1.89
CA SER A 63 41.50 42.70 -1.90
C SER A 63 40.49 43.51 -1.08
N VAL A 64 39.28 42.98 -0.88
CA VAL A 64 38.19 43.69 -0.17
C VAL A 64 38.10 43.30 1.31
N THR A 65 38.56 42.10 1.69
CA THR A 65 38.43 41.62 3.07
C THR A 65 39.77 41.74 3.81
N GLU A 66 39.92 42.77 4.63
CA GLU A 66 41.11 42.90 5.48
C GLU A 66 41.20 41.71 6.45
N PRO A 67 42.35 40.98 6.47
CA PRO A 67 42.53 39.87 7.39
C PRO A 67 42.59 40.38 8.82
N GLN A 68 41.59 40.01 9.62
CA GLN A 68 41.58 40.31 11.05
C GLN A 68 42.25 39.20 11.86
N PRO A 69 42.74 39.47 13.09
CA PRO A 69 43.28 38.42 13.95
C PRO A 69 42.28 37.27 14.18
N LEU A 70 42.76 36.03 14.21
CA LEU A 70 41.92 34.84 14.39
C LEU A 70 41.06 34.92 15.66
N SER A 71 41.61 35.45 16.76
CA SER A 71 40.87 35.65 18.01
C SER A 71 39.65 36.56 17.84
N ARG A 72 39.78 37.64 17.06
CA ARG A 72 38.68 38.56 16.75
C ARG A 72 37.65 37.89 15.83
N PHE A 73 38.11 37.15 14.82
CA PHE A 73 37.22 36.38 13.94
C PHE A 73 36.38 35.34 14.72
N VAL A 74 37.00 34.62 15.67
CA VAL A 74 36.30 33.68 16.54
C VAL A 74 35.30 34.43 17.42
N ALA A 75 35.75 35.47 18.14
CA ALA A 75 34.89 36.26 19.03
C ALA A 75 33.67 36.83 18.31
N GLU A 76 33.84 37.40 17.11
CA GLU A 76 32.73 37.92 16.29
C GLU A 76 31.75 36.83 15.85
N ARG A 77 32.22 35.61 15.57
CA ARG A 77 31.38 34.48 15.16
C ARG A 77 30.64 33.84 16.33
N THR A 78 31.22 33.89 17.52
CA THR A 78 30.71 33.23 18.72
C THR A 78 29.96 34.16 19.66
N ALA A 79 30.04 35.47 19.47
CA ALA A 79 29.38 36.49 20.29
C ALA A 79 27.91 36.15 20.54
N ASP A 80 27.54 36.12 21.83
CA ASP A 80 26.19 35.83 22.36
C ASP A 80 25.59 34.48 21.96
N LYS A 81 26.41 33.56 21.44
CA LYS A 81 25.97 32.24 20.93
C LYS A 81 26.73 31.07 21.54
N THR A 82 27.52 31.30 22.59
CA THR A 82 28.33 30.29 23.27
C THR A 82 27.73 29.84 24.58
N LEU A 83 27.72 28.52 24.80
CA LEU A 83 27.48 27.90 26.09
C LEU A 83 28.77 27.28 26.61
N VAL A 84 29.11 27.53 27.87
CA VAL A 84 30.27 26.89 28.52
C VAL A 84 29.85 25.52 29.02
N ALA A 85 30.50 24.47 28.51
CA ALA A 85 30.26 23.11 28.96
C ALA A 85 30.94 22.88 30.31
N THR A 86 30.13 22.63 31.34
CA THR A 86 30.59 22.31 32.71
C THR A 86 30.46 20.83 33.03
N GLU A 87 29.63 20.09 32.29
CA GLU A 87 29.39 18.67 32.57
C GLU A 87 30.60 17.80 32.15
N PRO A 88 31.09 16.91 33.02
CA PRO A 88 32.24 16.04 32.72
C PRO A 88 32.03 15.12 31.51
N ALA A 89 30.77 14.82 31.15
CA ALA A 89 30.42 13.99 30.00
C ALA A 89 30.81 14.59 28.65
N TRP A 90 31.09 15.90 28.58
CA TRP A 90 31.62 16.54 27.37
C TRP A 90 33.04 16.08 27.03
N GLY A 91 33.90 15.85 28.04
CA GLY A 91 35.30 15.46 27.82
C GLY A 91 35.47 14.23 26.89
N PRO A 92 34.85 13.08 27.21
CA PRO A 92 34.89 11.91 26.34
C PRO A 92 34.30 12.16 24.95
N PHE A 93 33.22 12.95 24.84
CA PHE A 93 32.58 13.26 23.56
C PHE A 93 33.51 14.06 22.62
N PHE A 94 34.20 15.09 23.14
CA PHE A 94 35.19 15.85 22.38
C PHE A 94 36.37 14.98 21.95
N ALA A 95 36.88 14.14 22.85
CA ALA A 95 37.97 13.23 22.53
C ALA A 95 37.62 12.24 21.40
N ASP A 96 36.38 11.74 21.37
CA ASP A 96 35.92 10.84 20.32
C ASP A 96 35.76 11.57 18.97
N LEU A 97 35.21 12.79 18.96
CA LEU A 97 35.12 13.60 17.74
C LEU A 97 36.50 13.91 17.14
N GLU A 98 37.51 14.18 17.96
CA GLU A 98 38.88 14.41 17.48
C GLU A 98 39.52 13.18 16.84
N LYS A 99 39.26 12.00 17.42
CA LYS A 99 39.66 10.74 16.80
C LYS A 99 38.97 10.57 15.44
N GLU A 100 37.69 10.93 15.33
CA GLU A 100 36.99 10.91 14.04
C GLU A 100 37.55 11.93 13.04
N LEU A 101 37.87 13.16 13.48
CA LEU A 101 38.51 14.19 12.66
C LEU A 101 39.81 13.65 12.04
N SER A 102 40.62 13.01 12.87
CA SER A 102 41.91 12.45 12.48
C SER A 102 41.77 11.29 11.50
N ARG A 103 40.70 10.49 11.62
CA ARG A 103 40.46 9.30 10.77
C ARG A 103 39.75 9.61 9.45
N LYS A 104 38.72 10.46 9.48
CA LYS A 104 37.82 10.71 8.34
C LYS A 104 37.99 12.11 7.73
N GLY A 105 38.79 12.97 8.35
CA GLY A 105 38.94 14.39 7.94
C GLY A 105 37.73 15.27 8.29
N GLN A 106 36.71 14.70 8.95
CA GLN A 106 35.52 15.39 9.42
C GLN A 106 35.13 14.85 10.81
N ALA A 107 34.84 15.76 11.74
CA ALA A 107 34.36 15.44 13.08
C ALA A 107 32.90 15.87 13.20
N LEU A 108 32.02 15.03 12.65
CA LEU A 108 30.60 15.30 12.55
C LEU A 108 29.81 14.13 13.11
N ARG A 109 28.90 14.42 14.05
CA ARG A 109 28.01 13.42 14.64
C ARG A 109 26.59 13.94 14.76
N TYR A 110 25.64 13.04 14.58
CA TYR A 110 24.22 13.28 14.82
C TYR A 110 23.82 12.61 16.13
N VAL A 111 23.16 13.35 17.01
CA VAL A 111 22.83 12.91 18.37
C VAL A 111 21.39 13.31 18.71
N GLU A 112 20.66 12.46 19.42
CA GLU A 112 19.33 12.82 19.91
C GLU A 112 19.43 13.85 21.06
N PRO A 113 18.56 14.88 21.09
CA PRO A 113 18.58 15.93 22.12
C PRO A 113 18.46 15.45 23.57
N ARG A 114 17.90 14.26 23.78
CA ARG A 114 17.68 13.68 25.12
C ARG A 114 18.90 12.94 25.67
N MET A 115 19.91 12.67 24.85
CA MET A 115 21.11 11.96 25.29
C MET A 115 22.08 12.94 25.95
N ALA A 116 22.63 12.58 27.10
CA ALA A 116 23.75 13.30 27.69
C ALA A 116 24.96 13.28 26.73
N PRO A 117 25.77 14.34 26.65
CA PRO A 117 25.66 15.60 27.42
C PRO A 117 24.78 16.68 26.74
N PHE A 118 23.99 16.33 25.72
CA PHE A 118 23.18 17.29 24.95
C PHE A 118 21.84 17.64 25.60
N SER A 119 21.45 16.90 26.65
CA SER A 119 20.24 17.16 27.42
C SER A 119 20.30 18.56 28.04
N GLY A 120 19.36 19.43 27.67
CA GLY A 120 19.28 20.81 28.18
C GLY A 120 19.91 21.87 27.30
N LEU A 121 20.51 21.50 26.15
CA LEU A 121 20.92 22.49 25.16
C LEU A 121 19.72 23.25 24.60
N SER A 122 19.86 24.57 24.47
CA SER A 122 18.88 25.45 23.85
C SER A 122 19.25 25.75 22.40
N ALA A 123 18.24 25.96 21.55
CA ALA A 123 18.43 26.43 20.17
C ALA A 123 18.94 27.88 20.09
N SER A 124 18.94 28.63 21.20
CA SER A 124 19.46 30.00 21.26
C SER A 124 20.99 30.09 21.15
N HIS A 125 21.70 29.03 21.55
CA HIS A 125 23.15 28.96 21.40
C HIS A 125 23.50 28.07 20.21
N ARG A 126 24.65 28.35 19.59
CA ARG A 126 25.13 27.65 18.39
C ARG A 126 26.49 26.99 18.63
N TYR A 127 27.24 27.49 19.59
CA TYR A 127 28.57 27.00 19.92
C TYR A 127 28.62 26.56 21.36
N LEU A 128 29.40 25.53 21.61
CA LEU A 128 29.69 25.03 22.94
C LEU A 128 31.21 25.00 23.13
N THR A 129 31.66 25.59 24.23
CA THR A 129 33.08 25.69 24.55
C THR A 129 33.46 24.70 25.64
N TRP A 130 34.48 23.90 25.39
CA TRP A 130 35.05 22.98 26.35
C TRP A 130 36.53 23.31 26.56
N ARG A 131 36.96 23.37 27.83
CA ARG A 131 38.35 23.66 28.19
C ARG A 131 38.92 22.49 28.96
N ASP A 132 40.02 21.94 28.45
CA ASP A 132 40.82 20.92 29.13
C ASP A 132 42.31 21.28 29.10
N GLU A 133 43.16 20.35 29.52
CA GLU A 133 44.63 20.49 29.49
C GLU A 133 45.18 20.72 28.08
N GLY A 134 44.47 20.26 27.05
CA GLY A 134 44.82 20.45 25.63
C GLY A 134 44.36 21.79 25.06
N GLY A 135 43.67 22.63 25.83
CA GLY A 135 43.27 23.98 25.44
C GLY A 135 41.76 24.16 25.29
N LEU A 136 41.37 25.25 24.63
CA LEU A 136 39.97 25.62 24.42
C LEU A 136 39.48 25.07 23.08
N ARG A 137 38.40 24.29 23.12
CA ARG A 137 37.76 23.65 21.96
C ARG A 137 36.37 24.21 21.74
N TYR A 138 35.93 24.20 20.49
CA TYR A 138 34.62 24.68 20.09
C TYR A 138 33.87 23.59 19.33
N LEU A 139 32.63 23.34 19.74
CA LEU A 139 31.68 22.48 19.06
C LEU A 139 30.55 23.36 18.51
N GLU A 140 30.33 23.33 17.21
CA GLU A 140 29.12 23.90 16.62
C GLU A 140 28.03 22.86 16.71
N TYR A 141 26.86 23.24 17.22
CA TYR A 141 25.70 22.38 17.21
C TYR A 141 24.50 23.07 16.57
N ARG A 142 23.68 22.28 15.86
CA ARG A 142 22.45 22.74 15.23
C ARG A 142 21.37 21.69 15.38
N PHE A 143 20.18 22.12 15.80
CA PHE A 143 18.98 21.30 15.76
C PHE A 143 18.50 21.17 14.31
N ILE A 144 18.28 19.94 13.88
CA ILE A 144 17.80 19.59 12.55
C ILE A 144 16.45 18.89 12.72
N PRO A 145 15.35 19.49 12.24
CA PRO A 145 14.06 18.82 12.24
C PRO A 145 14.03 17.70 11.19
N ALA A 146 13.14 16.71 11.39
CA ALA A 146 12.99 15.58 10.47
C ALA A 146 12.81 15.97 8.99
N ALA A 147 12.16 17.11 8.72
CA ALA A 147 11.95 17.62 7.37
C ALA A 147 13.24 17.98 6.63
N GLU A 148 14.34 18.27 7.35
CA GLU A 148 15.64 18.63 6.76
C GLU A 148 16.57 17.41 6.60
N PHE A 149 16.22 16.21 7.07
CA PHE A 149 17.15 15.06 7.10
C PHE A 149 17.72 14.70 5.72
N ALA A 150 16.92 14.81 4.67
CA ALA A 150 17.32 14.50 3.30
C ALA A 150 18.50 15.36 2.78
N SER A 151 18.69 16.58 3.30
CA SER A 151 19.79 17.47 2.87
C SER A 151 21.09 17.27 3.64
N HIS A 152 21.07 16.52 4.74
CA HIS A 152 22.19 16.42 5.69
C HIS A 152 22.97 15.09 5.64
N GLY A 153 22.57 14.13 4.79
CA GLY A 153 23.27 12.84 4.66
C GLY A 153 23.34 12.07 5.97
N ILE A 154 22.26 12.09 6.75
CA ILE A 154 22.19 11.46 8.08
C ILE A 154 22.25 9.93 7.92
N PRO A 155 23.05 9.21 8.73
CA PRO A 155 23.07 7.76 8.69
C PRO A 155 21.68 7.16 8.98
N PRO A 156 21.20 6.15 8.23
CA PRO A 156 19.85 5.61 8.38
C PRO A 156 19.53 5.02 9.77
N GLU A 157 20.54 4.60 10.53
CA GLU A 157 20.35 4.05 11.88
C GLU A 157 19.98 5.12 12.90
N ILE A 158 20.44 6.36 12.69
CA ILE A 158 20.13 7.53 13.53
C ILE A 158 18.86 8.21 13.03
N GLU A 159 18.70 8.26 11.70
CA GLU A 159 17.50 8.79 11.05
C GLU A 159 16.25 8.03 11.48
N PHE A 160 16.32 6.69 11.54
CA PHE A 160 15.20 5.81 11.86
C PHE A 160 15.49 4.96 13.12
N PRO A 161 15.31 5.51 14.33
CA PRO A 161 15.77 4.89 15.58
C PRO A 161 15.13 3.52 15.84
N LEU A 162 13.90 3.31 15.34
CA LEU A 162 13.18 2.04 15.51
C LEU A 162 13.77 0.87 14.71
N ARG A 163 14.67 1.13 13.74
CA ARG A 163 15.36 0.07 13.00
C ARG A 163 16.33 -0.74 13.87
N SER A 164 16.77 -0.20 15.00
CA SER A 164 17.50 -0.97 16.01
C SER A 164 16.69 -2.18 16.51
N TYR A 165 15.36 -2.07 16.54
CA TYR A 165 14.42 -3.15 16.89
C TYR A 165 13.98 -3.98 15.66
N ARG A 166 14.75 -4.01 14.58
CA ARG A 166 14.38 -4.70 13.32
C ARG A 166 13.89 -6.12 13.51
N TRP A 167 14.52 -6.89 14.40
CA TRP A 167 14.13 -8.28 14.66
C TRP A 167 12.79 -8.38 15.36
N LEU A 168 12.49 -7.47 16.29
CA LEU A 168 11.19 -7.41 16.95
C LEU A 168 10.09 -7.01 15.97
N LEU A 169 10.34 -6.01 15.11
CA LEU A 169 9.40 -5.58 14.07
C LEU A 169 9.14 -6.70 13.06
N LEU A 170 10.19 -7.39 12.60
CA LEU A 170 10.07 -8.53 11.69
C LEU A 170 9.38 -9.73 12.34
N ALA A 171 9.75 -10.10 13.58
CA ALA A 171 9.10 -11.19 14.30
C ALA A 171 7.64 -10.88 14.61
N GLY A 172 7.32 -9.64 15.00
CA GLY A 172 5.96 -9.17 15.21
C GLY A 172 5.12 -9.18 13.92
N GLY A 173 5.68 -8.68 12.81
CA GLY A 173 5.05 -8.70 11.50
C GLY A 173 4.82 -10.12 10.97
N CYS A 174 5.84 -10.99 11.04
CA CYS A 174 5.74 -12.41 10.67
C CYS A 174 4.77 -13.17 11.57
N GLY A 175 4.80 -12.91 12.88
CA GLY A 175 3.87 -13.48 13.85
C GLY A 175 2.42 -13.06 13.58
N ALA A 176 2.19 -11.79 13.23
CA ALA A 176 0.89 -11.29 12.81
C ALA A 176 0.42 -11.92 11.49
N LEU A 177 1.32 -12.04 10.50
CA LEU A 177 1.02 -12.75 9.23
C LEU A 177 0.63 -14.20 9.49
N PHE A 178 1.43 -14.92 10.29
CA PHE A 178 1.16 -16.30 10.67
C PHE A 178 -0.16 -16.39 11.44
N LEU A 179 -0.30 -15.78 12.60
CA LEU A 179 -1.52 -15.90 13.41
C LEU A 179 -2.77 -15.37 12.69
N GLY A 180 -2.64 -14.30 11.91
CA GLY A 180 -3.71 -13.66 11.16
C GLY A 180 -4.23 -14.49 10.00
N PHE A 181 -3.31 -14.92 9.13
CA PHE A 181 -3.61 -15.50 7.82
C PHE A 181 -3.41 -17.00 7.75
N TRP A 182 -2.87 -17.65 8.79
CA TRP A 182 -2.73 -19.10 8.80
C TRP A 182 -4.09 -19.79 8.68
N PRO A 183 -4.20 -20.82 7.82
CA PRO A 183 -5.41 -21.62 7.65
C PRO A 183 -5.63 -22.49 8.88
N GLY A 184 -6.05 -21.87 9.98
CA GLY A 184 -6.29 -22.54 11.27
C GLY A 184 -7.58 -23.36 11.26
N LYS A 185 -8.72 -22.75 11.59
CA LYS A 185 -10.00 -23.46 11.64
C LYS A 185 -10.64 -23.60 10.26
N LYS A 186 -11.34 -24.72 10.01
CA LYS A 186 -12.24 -24.87 8.85
C LYS A 186 -13.23 -23.70 8.89
N SER A 187 -13.11 -22.79 7.92
CA SER A 187 -14.02 -21.65 7.77
C SER A 187 -15.44 -22.17 7.53
N THR A 188 -16.44 -21.50 8.09
CA THR A 188 -17.85 -21.81 7.78
C THR A 188 -18.10 -21.57 6.28
N LEU A 189 -19.14 -22.18 5.71
CA LEU A 189 -19.52 -21.97 4.30
C LEU A 189 -19.69 -20.48 3.97
N VAL A 190 -20.25 -19.73 4.93
CA VAL A 190 -20.43 -18.27 4.84
C VAL A 190 -19.09 -17.54 4.76
N GLU A 191 -18.12 -17.90 5.62
CA GLU A 191 -16.78 -17.27 5.62
C GLU A 191 -15.94 -17.67 4.41
N ALA A 192 -16.13 -18.88 3.90
CA ALA A 192 -15.45 -19.40 2.70
C ALA A 192 -16.00 -18.82 1.39
N SER A 193 -17.21 -18.26 1.43
CA SER A 193 -17.90 -17.68 0.28
C SER A 193 -17.17 -16.45 -0.31
N SER A 194 -17.53 -16.07 -1.54
CA SER A 194 -17.03 -14.88 -2.21
C SER A 194 -17.38 -13.62 -1.44
N ALA A 195 -18.58 -13.57 -0.84
CA ALA A 195 -19.00 -12.49 0.04
C ALA A 195 -18.14 -12.42 1.32
N GLY A 196 -17.91 -13.56 1.97
CA GLY A 196 -17.04 -13.64 3.15
C GLY A 196 -15.61 -13.20 2.86
N LYS A 197 -15.04 -13.66 1.75
CA LYS A 197 -13.71 -13.25 1.27
C LYS A 197 -13.66 -11.78 0.88
N GLY A 198 -14.67 -11.28 0.16
CA GLY A 198 -14.78 -9.89 -0.24
C GLY A 198 -14.84 -8.95 0.96
N LEU A 199 -15.64 -9.29 1.97
CA LEU A 199 -15.71 -8.55 3.24
C LEU A 199 -14.35 -8.52 3.96
N ARG A 200 -13.69 -9.68 4.05
CA ARG A 200 -12.36 -9.81 4.67
C ARG A 200 -11.32 -8.95 3.98
N TRP A 201 -11.19 -9.06 2.65
CA TRP A 201 -10.21 -8.30 1.89
C TRP A 201 -10.52 -6.81 1.86
N SER A 202 -11.80 -6.43 1.87
CA SER A 202 -12.19 -5.02 2.01
C SER A 202 -11.77 -4.47 3.37
N ALA A 203 -11.97 -5.22 4.46
CA ALA A 203 -11.55 -4.80 5.80
C ALA A 203 -10.02 -4.71 5.92
N VAL A 204 -9.29 -5.71 5.42
CA VAL A 204 -7.82 -5.72 5.39
C VAL A 204 -7.28 -4.57 4.56
N GLY A 205 -7.79 -4.38 3.34
CA GLY A 205 -7.41 -3.27 2.47
C GLY A 205 -7.70 -1.92 3.11
N GLY A 206 -8.87 -1.77 3.73
CA GLY A 206 -9.26 -0.55 4.45
C GLY A 206 -8.27 -0.15 5.55
N VAL A 207 -7.69 -1.12 6.27
CA VAL A 207 -6.63 -0.86 7.27
C VAL A 207 -5.36 -0.29 6.61
N PHE A 208 -4.89 -0.90 5.53
CA PHE A 208 -3.70 -0.42 4.82
C PHE A 208 -3.92 0.94 4.17
N PHE A 209 -5.08 1.17 3.56
CA PHE A 209 -5.42 2.45 2.96
C PHE A 209 -5.60 3.56 4.03
N ALA A 210 -6.16 3.23 5.19
CA ALA A 210 -6.20 4.15 6.33
C ALA A 210 -4.79 4.45 6.86
N ALA A 211 -3.89 3.47 6.90
CA ALA A 211 -2.48 3.70 7.24
C ALA A 211 -1.78 4.63 6.23
N MET A 212 -2.09 4.53 4.93
CA MET A 212 -1.60 5.48 3.92
C MET A 212 -2.08 6.92 4.15
N ILE A 213 -3.32 7.09 4.64
CA ILE A 213 -3.83 8.41 5.05
C ILE A 213 -3.11 8.90 6.31
N ALA A 214 -2.88 8.02 7.28
CA ALA A 214 -2.21 8.36 8.53
C ALA A 214 -0.71 8.68 8.34
N TRP A 215 -0.10 8.15 7.27
CA TRP A 215 1.34 8.25 7.03
C TRP A 215 1.88 9.69 7.13
N PRO A 216 1.36 10.70 6.41
CA PRO A 216 1.94 12.04 6.51
C PRO A 216 1.84 12.68 7.88
N PHE A 217 0.80 12.33 8.66
CA PHE A 217 0.62 12.85 10.02
C PHE A 217 1.62 12.21 10.99
N VAL A 218 1.82 10.91 10.87
CA VAL A 218 2.81 10.16 11.67
C VAL A 218 4.22 10.70 11.39
N TYR A 219 4.52 11.05 10.14
CA TYR A 219 5.84 11.49 9.69
C TYR A 219 6.02 13.01 9.70
N ARG A 220 4.98 13.76 10.10
CA ARG A 220 4.94 15.24 10.06
C ARG A 220 5.34 15.81 8.69
N SER A 221 5.05 15.08 7.62
CA SER A 221 5.35 15.46 6.23
C SER A 221 4.15 16.10 5.52
N VAL A 222 3.14 16.53 6.29
CA VAL A 222 1.94 17.21 5.79
C VAL A 222 2.35 18.49 5.05
N GLY A 223 1.86 18.66 3.83
CA GLY A 223 2.19 19.80 2.96
C GLY A 223 3.18 19.47 1.84
N SER A 224 3.77 18.27 1.84
CA SER A 224 4.55 17.77 0.71
C SER A 224 3.66 17.20 -0.40
N ASP A 225 4.10 17.24 -1.66
CA ASP A 225 3.38 16.66 -2.80
C ASP A 225 3.04 15.17 -2.56
N MET A 226 3.99 14.42 -1.99
CA MET A 226 3.80 13.01 -1.63
C MET A 226 2.72 12.84 -0.55
N SER A 227 2.60 13.76 0.41
CA SER A 227 1.55 13.70 1.42
C SER A 227 0.15 13.91 0.84
N TYR A 228 0.00 14.85 -0.09
CA TYR A 228 -1.28 15.07 -0.78
C TYR A 228 -1.66 13.85 -1.61
N ALA A 229 -0.72 13.28 -2.35
CA ALA A 229 -0.94 12.06 -3.13
C ALA A 229 -1.36 10.89 -2.23
N SER A 230 -0.69 10.68 -1.09
CA SER A 230 -1.00 9.56 -0.20
C SER A 230 -2.37 9.72 0.48
N ILE A 231 -2.73 10.94 0.93
CA ILE A 231 -4.04 11.24 1.52
C ILE A 231 -5.15 11.05 0.47
N MET A 232 -4.96 11.56 -0.75
CA MET A 232 -5.96 11.45 -1.82
C MET A 232 -6.19 10.00 -2.24
N VAL A 233 -5.12 9.27 -2.59
CA VAL A 233 -5.20 7.88 -3.03
C VAL A 233 -5.68 6.98 -1.88
N GLY A 234 -5.09 7.15 -0.69
CA GLY A 234 -5.50 6.41 0.51
C GLY A 234 -6.96 6.68 0.88
N GLY A 235 -7.42 7.93 0.78
CA GLY A 235 -8.81 8.34 1.02
C GLY A 235 -9.79 7.67 0.07
N LEU A 236 -9.52 7.75 -1.25
CA LEU A 236 -10.36 7.11 -2.27
C LEU A 236 -10.42 5.60 -2.10
N LEU A 237 -9.28 4.94 -1.86
CA LEU A 237 -9.22 3.49 -1.67
C LEU A 237 -9.87 3.05 -0.36
N THR A 238 -9.74 3.84 0.71
CA THR A 238 -10.45 3.60 1.98
C THR A 238 -11.96 3.70 1.78
N LEU A 239 -12.44 4.70 1.04
CA LEU A 239 -13.85 4.81 0.68
C LEU A 239 -14.32 3.59 -0.13
N GLY A 240 -13.54 3.15 -1.11
CA GLY A 240 -13.81 1.92 -1.86
C GLY A 240 -13.88 0.68 -0.96
N ALA A 241 -12.98 0.58 0.01
CA ALA A 241 -12.99 -0.49 1.01
C ALA A 241 -14.22 -0.44 1.93
N LEU A 242 -14.64 0.75 2.37
CA LEU A 242 -15.87 0.95 3.16
C LEU A 242 -17.11 0.52 2.36
N VAL A 243 -17.22 0.96 1.09
CA VAL A 243 -18.28 0.54 0.18
C VAL A 243 -18.25 -0.99 0.00
N GLY A 244 -17.07 -1.57 -0.23
CA GLY A 244 -16.89 -3.02 -0.30
C GLY A 244 -17.38 -3.75 0.95
N MET A 245 -17.04 -3.25 2.15
CA MET A 245 -17.52 -3.82 3.42
C MET A 245 -19.04 -3.74 3.56
N ILE A 246 -19.67 -2.63 3.16
CA ILE A 246 -21.13 -2.48 3.19
C ILE A 246 -21.78 -3.48 2.22
N LEU A 247 -21.28 -3.54 0.98
CA LEU A 247 -21.81 -4.42 -0.06
C LEU A 247 -21.63 -5.89 0.32
N PHE A 248 -20.42 -6.35 0.62
CA PHE A 248 -20.17 -7.75 0.98
C PHE A 248 -20.75 -8.10 2.37
N GLY A 249 -20.81 -7.14 3.29
CA GLY A 249 -21.44 -7.32 4.60
C GLY A 249 -22.96 -7.57 4.50
N SER A 250 -23.65 -6.91 3.57
CA SER A 250 -25.06 -7.23 3.31
C SER A 250 -25.22 -8.60 2.64
N GLN A 251 -24.33 -8.99 1.72
CA GLN A 251 -24.32 -10.34 1.13
C GLN A 251 -24.09 -11.43 2.17
N VAL A 252 -23.14 -11.24 3.10
CA VAL A 252 -22.86 -12.19 4.18
C VAL A 252 -24.08 -12.35 5.09
N ARG A 253 -24.76 -11.25 5.45
CA ARG A 253 -25.99 -11.31 6.26
C ARG A 253 -27.10 -12.07 5.54
N LEU A 254 -27.26 -11.84 4.25
CA LEU A 254 -28.25 -12.53 3.43
C LEU A 254 -27.92 -14.03 3.31
N LEU A 255 -26.65 -14.37 3.08
CA LEU A 255 -26.18 -15.75 3.01
C LEU A 255 -26.36 -16.50 4.34
N ARG A 256 -26.12 -15.85 5.48
CA ARG A 256 -26.40 -16.45 6.81
C ARG A 256 -27.88 -16.78 6.95
N ARG A 257 -28.78 -15.89 6.54
CA ARG A 257 -30.23 -16.18 6.56
C ARG A 257 -30.58 -17.36 5.65
N LEU A 258 -29.97 -17.45 4.48
CA LEU A 258 -30.19 -18.56 3.54
C LEU A 258 -29.77 -19.92 4.13
N ILE A 259 -28.59 -19.98 4.74
CA ILE A 259 -27.97 -21.24 5.19
C ILE A 259 -28.38 -21.60 6.62
N GLU A 260 -28.26 -20.66 7.57
CA GLU A 260 -28.41 -20.94 9.02
C GLU A 260 -29.88 -20.89 9.47
N VAL A 261 -30.69 -20.01 8.88
CA VAL A 261 -32.13 -19.86 9.25
C VAL A 261 -33.03 -20.77 8.39
N GLY A 262 -32.49 -21.39 7.34
CA GLY A 262 -33.26 -22.27 6.46
C GLY A 262 -34.11 -21.53 5.42
N GLY A 263 -33.80 -20.27 5.10
CA GLY A 263 -34.53 -19.47 4.11
C GLY A 263 -34.28 -19.84 2.64
N HIS A 264 -33.93 -21.09 2.34
CA HIS A 264 -33.67 -21.56 0.98
C HIS A 264 -34.89 -22.29 0.41
N LEU A 265 -35.22 -22.01 -0.84
CA LEU A 265 -36.24 -22.71 -1.62
C LEU A 265 -35.81 -24.13 -1.96
N ALA A 266 -34.52 -24.31 -2.24
CA ALA A 266 -33.92 -25.63 -2.46
C ALA A 266 -32.47 -25.66 -2.03
N HIS A 267 -32.06 -26.85 -1.59
CA HIS A 267 -30.67 -27.22 -1.35
C HIS A 267 -30.39 -28.46 -2.21
N PHE A 268 -29.47 -28.30 -3.15
CA PHE A 268 -29.01 -29.38 -4.02
C PHE A 268 -27.60 -29.81 -3.62
N THR A 269 -27.41 -31.11 -3.53
CA THR A 269 -26.12 -31.76 -3.27
C THR A 269 -25.79 -32.66 -4.45
N TYR A 270 -24.58 -32.57 -4.99
CA TYR A 270 -24.17 -33.34 -6.16
C TYR A 270 -23.13 -34.38 -5.78
N SER A 271 -23.09 -35.46 -6.56
CA SER A 271 -21.93 -36.34 -6.52
C SER A 271 -20.68 -35.60 -7.04
N PRO A 272 -19.47 -35.99 -6.61
CA PRO A 272 -18.23 -35.38 -7.12
C PRO A 272 -18.09 -35.47 -8.64
N GLU A 273 -18.62 -36.52 -9.26
CA GLU A 273 -18.57 -36.76 -10.71
C GLU A 273 -19.48 -35.80 -11.48
N GLU A 274 -20.75 -35.67 -11.07
CA GLU A 274 -21.70 -34.71 -11.66
C GLU A 274 -21.18 -33.28 -11.51
N TRP A 275 -20.64 -32.95 -10.33
CA TRP A 275 -20.09 -31.62 -10.07
C TRP A 275 -18.85 -31.34 -10.93
N CYS A 276 -17.96 -32.33 -11.10
CA CYS A 276 -16.78 -32.21 -11.95
C CYS A 276 -17.16 -31.99 -13.42
N ALA A 277 -18.15 -32.74 -13.92
CA ALA A 277 -18.67 -32.60 -15.26
C ALA A 277 -19.26 -31.18 -15.50
N PHE A 278 -20.10 -30.71 -14.57
CA PHE A 278 -20.66 -29.37 -14.62
C PHE A 278 -19.58 -28.29 -14.56
N ALA A 279 -18.62 -28.39 -13.62
CA ALA A 279 -17.57 -27.39 -13.44
C ALA A 279 -16.67 -27.27 -14.68
N ARG A 280 -16.34 -28.39 -15.34
CA ARG A 280 -15.56 -28.39 -16.59
C ARG A 280 -16.34 -27.78 -17.75
N TRP A 281 -17.61 -28.10 -17.86
CA TRP A 281 -18.48 -27.52 -18.88
C TRP A 281 -18.64 -26.00 -18.70
N ASN A 282 -19.01 -25.54 -17.49
CA ASN A 282 -19.17 -24.12 -17.21
C ASN A 282 -17.85 -23.34 -17.41
N TYR A 283 -16.71 -23.95 -17.07
CA TYR A 283 -15.40 -23.39 -17.37
C TYR A 283 -15.16 -23.21 -18.86
N GLY A 284 -15.52 -24.20 -19.68
CA GLY A 284 -15.39 -24.13 -21.14
C GLY A 284 -16.16 -22.96 -21.74
N GLU A 285 -17.41 -22.79 -21.32
CA GLU A 285 -18.28 -21.66 -21.74
C GLU A 285 -17.69 -20.31 -21.31
N GLU A 286 -17.33 -20.15 -20.04
CA GLU A 286 -16.77 -18.89 -19.54
C GLU A 286 -15.42 -18.54 -20.18
N ALA A 287 -14.55 -19.54 -20.37
CA ALA A 287 -13.24 -19.35 -20.96
C ALA A 287 -13.35 -18.98 -22.44
N ALA A 288 -14.27 -19.59 -23.19
CA ALA A 288 -14.53 -19.24 -24.58
C ALA A 288 -15.02 -17.79 -24.72
N GLN A 289 -15.98 -17.37 -23.89
CA GLN A 289 -16.49 -16.00 -23.90
C GLN A 289 -15.40 -14.97 -23.54
N LYS A 290 -14.63 -15.22 -22.47
CA LYS A 290 -13.53 -14.33 -22.04
C LYS A 290 -12.40 -14.28 -23.06
N ARG A 291 -12.06 -15.40 -23.70
CA ARG A 291 -11.04 -15.46 -24.76
C ARG A 291 -11.45 -14.69 -26.00
N SER A 292 -12.72 -14.79 -26.42
CA SER A 292 -13.26 -14.00 -27.52
C SER A 292 -13.18 -12.50 -27.23
N MET A 293 -13.64 -12.07 -26.05
CA MET A 293 -13.59 -10.67 -25.64
C MET A 293 -12.15 -10.14 -25.53
N TRP A 294 -11.22 -10.92 -24.97
CA TRP A 294 -9.80 -10.55 -24.90
C TRP A 294 -9.18 -10.41 -26.29
N LEU A 295 -9.49 -11.33 -27.22
CA LEU A 295 -8.98 -11.27 -28.59
C LEU A 295 -9.42 -9.98 -29.29
N VAL A 296 -10.67 -9.56 -29.12
CA VAL A 296 -11.17 -8.30 -29.68
C VAL A 296 -10.40 -7.09 -29.12
N ILE A 297 -10.24 -7.02 -27.79
CA ILE A 297 -9.49 -5.93 -27.13
C ILE A 297 -8.03 -5.91 -27.59
N PHE A 298 -7.42 -7.09 -27.73
CA PHE A 298 -6.05 -7.25 -28.20
C PHE A 298 -5.88 -6.72 -29.63
N VAL A 299 -6.76 -7.12 -30.57
CA VAL A 299 -6.72 -6.65 -31.96
C VAL A 299 -6.85 -5.13 -32.04
N ILE A 300 -7.81 -4.54 -31.31
CA ILE A 300 -7.99 -3.08 -31.27
C ILE A 300 -6.74 -2.41 -30.72
N SER A 301 -6.17 -2.94 -29.63
CA SER A 301 -4.97 -2.39 -28.99
C SER A 301 -3.75 -2.45 -29.90
N VAL A 302 -3.59 -3.52 -30.69
CA VAL A 302 -2.53 -3.63 -31.71
C VAL A 302 -2.75 -2.62 -32.83
N VAL A 303 -3.96 -2.50 -33.36
CA VAL A 303 -4.27 -1.53 -34.44
C VAL A 303 -4.01 -0.09 -33.99
N VAL A 304 -4.50 0.28 -32.81
CA VAL A 304 -4.28 1.63 -32.25
C VAL A 304 -2.79 1.86 -31.96
N GLY A 305 -2.13 0.88 -31.33
CA GLY A 305 -0.71 1.01 -30.97
C GLY A 305 0.19 1.15 -32.20
N VAL A 306 -0.02 0.33 -33.23
CA VAL A 306 0.71 0.44 -34.51
C VAL A 306 0.35 1.73 -35.24
N GLY A 307 -0.92 2.14 -35.22
CA GLY A 307 -1.36 3.41 -35.82
C GLY A 307 -0.64 4.62 -35.22
N VAL A 308 -0.55 4.69 -33.88
CA VAL A 308 0.21 5.75 -33.19
C VAL A 308 1.69 5.70 -33.56
N MET A 309 2.29 4.52 -33.62
CA MET A 309 3.68 4.34 -34.01
C MET A 309 3.97 4.82 -35.45
N LEU A 310 3.08 4.52 -36.39
CA LEU A 310 3.22 4.93 -37.80
C LEU A 310 2.99 6.43 -38.02
N LEU A 311 2.10 7.06 -37.24
CA LEU A 311 1.75 8.47 -37.35
C LEU A 311 2.78 9.40 -36.69
N MET A 312 3.22 9.08 -35.46
CA MET A 312 4.12 9.95 -34.69
C MET A 312 5.58 9.73 -35.06
N ARG A 313 5.97 8.49 -35.38
CA ARG A 313 7.35 8.10 -35.78
C ARG A 313 8.45 8.58 -34.82
N ASP A 314 8.12 8.76 -33.56
CA ASP A 314 9.04 9.16 -32.50
C ASP A 314 9.33 8.00 -31.54
N GLU A 315 10.37 8.14 -30.74
CA GLU A 315 10.75 7.12 -29.75
C GLU A 315 9.63 6.91 -28.71
N ALA A 316 8.89 7.97 -28.37
CA ALA A 316 7.79 7.91 -27.42
C ALA A 316 6.68 6.95 -27.89
N SER A 317 6.36 6.93 -29.19
CA SER A 317 5.35 6.02 -29.74
C SER A 317 5.72 4.54 -29.60
N VAL A 318 7.02 4.20 -29.68
CA VAL A 318 7.52 2.84 -29.43
C VAL A 318 7.32 2.44 -27.98
N TRP A 319 7.60 3.35 -27.03
CA TRP A 319 7.38 3.11 -25.60
C TRP A 319 5.89 2.93 -25.26
N VAL A 320 5.01 3.73 -25.87
CA VAL A 320 3.55 3.59 -25.72
C VAL A 320 3.08 2.22 -26.24
N PHE A 321 3.57 1.80 -27.42
CA PHE A 321 3.24 0.49 -27.97
C PHE A 321 3.74 -0.65 -27.06
N ALA A 322 4.99 -0.58 -26.60
CA ALA A 322 5.58 -1.57 -25.70
C ALA A 322 4.79 -1.67 -24.38
N PHE A 323 4.39 -0.53 -23.81
CA PHE A 323 3.55 -0.50 -22.61
C PHE A 323 2.17 -1.13 -22.85
N LEU A 324 1.51 -0.79 -23.96
CA LEU A 324 0.22 -1.40 -24.34
C LEU A 324 0.35 -2.92 -24.51
N MET A 325 1.41 -3.40 -25.17
CA MET A 325 1.65 -4.84 -25.33
C MET A 325 1.97 -5.54 -24.00
N GLY A 326 2.73 -4.89 -23.11
CA GLY A 326 2.96 -5.35 -21.76
C GLY A 326 1.65 -5.49 -20.96
N LEU A 327 0.77 -4.48 -21.05
CA LEU A 327 -0.56 -4.52 -20.42
C LEU A 327 -1.43 -5.64 -21.03
N MET A 328 -1.39 -5.84 -22.35
CA MET A 328 -2.11 -6.94 -23.00
C MET A 328 -1.62 -8.33 -22.55
N ALA A 329 -0.31 -8.50 -22.41
CA ALA A 329 0.28 -9.73 -21.88
C ALA A 329 -0.16 -9.98 -20.43
N LEU A 330 -0.22 -8.94 -19.60
CA LEU A 330 -0.74 -9.03 -18.23
C LEU A 330 -2.24 -9.39 -18.21
N LEU A 331 -3.06 -8.74 -19.04
CA LEU A 331 -4.50 -9.05 -19.14
C LEU A 331 -4.73 -10.48 -19.65
N TRP A 332 -3.92 -10.95 -20.59
CA TRP A 332 -3.96 -12.33 -21.07
C TRP A 332 -3.64 -13.30 -19.93
N LEU A 333 -2.57 -13.03 -19.18
CA LEU A 333 -2.18 -13.82 -18.03
C LEU A 333 -3.34 -13.91 -17.02
N LEU A 334 -3.97 -12.78 -16.68
CA LEU A 334 -5.14 -12.75 -15.79
C LEU A 334 -6.34 -13.53 -16.39
N ALA A 335 -6.62 -13.36 -17.68
CA ALA A 335 -7.72 -14.02 -18.38
C ALA A 335 -7.55 -15.56 -18.45
N VAL A 336 -6.32 -16.07 -18.44
CA VAL A 336 -6.03 -17.51 -18.45
C VAL A 336 -5.87 -18.08 -17.05
N VAL A 337 -5.12 -17.39 -16.18
CA VAL A 337 -4.77 -17.87 -14.84
C VAL A 337 -5.98 -17.85 -13.90
N LEU A 338 -6.75 -16.76 -13.88
CA LEU A 338 -7.87 -16.64 -12.94
C LEU A 338 -8.95 -17.71 -13.17
N PRO A 339 -9.41 -17.99 -14.40
CA PRO A 339 -10.36 -19.07 -14.63
C PRO A 339 -9.79 -20.45 -14.27
N LYS A 340 -8.51 -20.72 -14.57
CA LYS A 340 -7.88 -22.00 -14.20
C LYS A 340 -7.82 -22.19 -12.69
N LEU A 341 -7.50 -21.13 -11.94
CA LEU A 341 -7.53 -21.14 -10.48
C LEU A 341 -8.96 -21.26 -9.95
N ALA A 342 -9.96 -20.70 -10.63
CA ALA A 342 -11.37 -20.91 -10.29
C ALA A 342 -11.77 -22.37 -10.50
N LEU A 343 -11.43 -22.97 -11.64
CA LEU A 343 -11.71 -24.39 -11.92
C LEU A 343 -11.07 -25.31 -10.87
N ARG A 344 -9.78 -25.12 -10.55
CA ARG A 344 -9.11 -25.91 -9.50
C ARG A 344 -9.82 -25.84 -8.15
N ARG A 345 -10.31 -24.65 -7.78
CA ARG A 345 -11.10 -24.45 -6.55
C ARG A 345 -12.46 -25.13 -6.64
N HIS A 346 -13.13 -25.04 -7.79
CA HIS A 346 -14.44 -25.68 -7.97
C HIS A 346 -14.36 -27.20 -7.93
N LEU A 347 -13.30 -27.80 -8.46
CA LEU A 347 -13.09 -29.25 -8.46
C LEU A 347 -12.81 -29.81 -7.05
N GLY A 348 -12.22 -29.03 -6.15
CA GLY A 348 -11.93 -29.47 -4.77
C GLY A 348 -13.09 -29.31 -3.79
N ALA A 349 -14.25 -28.86 -4.24
CA ALA A 349 -15.37 -28.51 -3.37
C ALA A 349 -16.54 -29.50 -3.49
N THR A 350 -17.35 -29.59 -2.44
CA THR A 350 -18.38 -30.63 -2.23
C THR A 350 -19.63 -30.49 -3.09
N GLY A 351 -19.68 -29.54 -4.05
CA GLY A 351 -20.85 -29.34 -4.91
C GLY A 351 -22.13 -29.09 -4.11
N GLN A 352 -22.20 -27.99 -3.37
CA GLN A 352 -23.42 -27.59 -2.66
C GLN A 352 -23.98 -26.31 -3.23
N VAL A 353 -25.30 -26.30 -3.46
CA VAL A 353 -26.03 -25.14 -3.97
C VAL A 353 -27.24 -24.86 -3.11
N TYR A 354 -27.34 -23.62 -2.62
CA TYR A 354 -28.52 -23.13 -1.93
C TYR A 354 -29.18 -22.06 -2.79
N VAL A 355 -30.45 -22.27 -3.12
CA VAL A 355 -31.26 -21.34 -3.91
C VAL A 355 -32.26 -20.69 -2.98
N GLY A 356 -32.23 -19.36 -2.86
CA GLY A 356 -33.24 -18.59 -2.14
C GLY A 356 -33.92 -17.57 -3.04
N GLU A 357 -34.93 -16.89 -2.51
CA GLU A 357 -35.74 -15.89 -3.25
C GLU A 357 -34.94 -14.66 -3.70
N LYS A 358 -33.85 -14.33 -2.98
CA LYS A 358 -33.09 -13.08 -3.14
C LYS A 358 -31.63 -13.29 -3.46
N CYS A 359 -31.14 -14.52 -3.31
CA CYS A 359 -29.76 -14.87 -3.58
C CYS A 359 -29.60 -16.36 -3.86
N ILE A 360 -28.46 -16.69 -4.43
CA ILE A 360 -28.04 -18.06 -4.70
C ILE A 360 -26.61 -18.20 -4.21
N TYR A 361 -26.36 -19.26 -3.46
CA TYR A 361 -25.02 -19.73 -3.16
C TYR A 361 -24.68 -20.90 -4.08
N LEU A 362 -23.69 -20.71 -4.94
CA LEU A 362 -23.20 -21.70 -5.89
C LEU A 362 -21.72 -21.97 -5.61
N ASN A 363 -21.43 -23.05 -4.89
CA ASN A 363 -20.07 -23.53 -4.61
C ASN A 363 -19.07 -22.42 -4.19
N GLY A 364 -19.43 -21.67 -3.16
CA GLY A 364 -18.60 -20.59 -2.63
C GLY A 364 -18.80 -19.26 -3.35
N SER A 365 -19.56 -19.18 -4.44
CA SER A 365 -19.93 -17.91 -5.08
C SER A 365 -21.34 -17.48 -4.65
N VAL A 366 -21.50 -16.21 -4.28
CA VAL A 366 -22.80 -15.64 -3.92
C VAL A 366 -23.29 -14.76 -5.07
N HIS A 367 -24.47 -15.10 -5.59
CA HIS A 367 -25.20 -14.31 -6.58
C HIS A 367 -26.42 -13.70 -5.91
N THR A 368 -26.71 -12.44 -6.17
CA THR A 368 -27.73 -11.71 -5.42
C THR A 368 -28.31 -10.60 -6.28
N TRP A 369 -29.62 -10.47 -6.20
CA TRP A 369 -30.39 -9.40 -6.85
C TRP A 369 -31.12 -8.52 -5.85
N ASN A 370 -30.76 -8.61 -4.57
CA ASN A 370 -31.29 -7.77 -3.49
C ASN A 370 -30.44 -6.50 -3.26
N PHE A 371 -29.86 -5.95 -4.33
CA PHE A 371 -29.06 -4.73 -4.30
C PHE A 371 -29.77 -3.60 -5.04
N PRO A 372 -29.55 -2.33 -4.66
CA PRO A 372 -30.04 -1.19 -5.44
C PRO A 372 -29.60 -1.31 -6.90
N GLY A 373 -30.57 -1.21 -7.83
CA GLY A 373 -30.35 -1.38 -9.27
C GLY A 373 -30.27 -2.82 -9.75
N ALA A 374 -30.13 -3.80 -8.86
CA ALA A 374 -30.21 -5.22 -9.21
C ALA A 374 -31.67 -5.68 -9.29
N ARG A 375 -31.99 -6.56 -10.25
CA ARG A 375 -33.34 -7.11 -10.41
C ARG A 375 -33.28 -8.55 -10.89
N PHE A 376 -34.14 -9.40 -10.34
CA PHE A 376 -34.40 -10.72 -10.92
C PHE A 376 -35.21 -10.58 -12.21
N GLU A 377 -34.75 -11.22 -13.29
CA GLU A 377 -35.39 -11.12 -14.60
C GLU A 377 -36.17 -12.38 -14.94
N ASN A 378 -35.54 -13.55 -14.87
CA ASN A 378 -36.17 -14.81 -15.24
C ASN A 378 -35.47 -16.02 -14.62
N ALA A 379 -36.19 -17.13 -14.45
CA ALA A 379 -35.63 -18.44 -14.16
C ALA A 379 -36.27 -19.50 -15.06
N ALA A 380 -35.45 -20.28 -15.76
CA ALA A 380 -35.93 -21.33 -16.65
C ALA A 380 -35.10 -22.61 -16.52
N LEU A 381 -35.76 -23.77 -16.53
CA LEU A 381 -35.09 -25.07 -16.57
C LEU A 381 -34.71 -25.39 -18.01
N GLN A 382 -33.43 -25.67 -18.27
CA GLN A 382 -32.91 -26.06 -19.57
C GLN A 382 -32.35 -27.49 -19.51
N ALA A 383 -32.74 -28.34 -20.45
CA ALA A 383 -32.33 -29.75 -20.49
C ALA A 383 -30.95 -29.99 -21.14
N LYS A 384 -30.53 -29.12 -22.07
CA LYS A 384 -29.27 -29.24 -22.81
C LYS A 384 -28.26 -28.17 -22.38
N PRO A 385 -26.95 -28.46 -22.37
CA PRO A 385 -26.31 -29.77 -22.60
C PRO A 385 -26.41 -30.72 -21.40
N MET A 386 -26.80 -30.21 -20.24
CA MET A 386 -27.17 -30.98 -19.04
C MET A 386 -28.34 -30.26 -18.35
N PRO A 387 -29.18 -30.95 -17.56
CA PRO A 387 -30.28 -30.32 -16.85
C PRO A 387 -29.74 -29.27 -15.87
N HIS A 388 -30.08 -28.00 -16.12
CA HIS A 388 -29.67 -26.87 -15.29
C HIS A 388 -30.75 -25.79 -15.24
N LEU A 389 -30.85 -25.15 -14.09
CA LEU A 389 -31.66 -23.96 -13.88
C LEU A 389 -30.86 -22.73 -14.32
N LEU A 390 -31.33 -22.06 -15.37
CA LEU A 390 -30.80 -20.79 -15.84
C LEU A 390 -31.50 -19.65 -15.12
N VAL A 391 -30.79 -18.97 -14.22
CA VAL A 391 -31.26 -17.79 -13.51
C VAL A 391 -30.65 -16.54 -14.14
N ILE A 392 -31.49 -15.64 -14.62
CA ILE A 392 -31.09 -14.37 -15.22
C ILE A 392 -31.48 -13.25 -14.27
N TYR A 393 -30.50 -12.42 -13.91
CA TYR A 393 -30.71 -11.20 -13.15
C TYR A 393 -29.93 -10.06 -13.80
N SER A 394 -30.39 -8.83 -13.62
CA SER A 394 -29.76 -7.64 -14.18
C SER A 394 -29.20 -6.74 -13.09
N HIS A 395 -28.18 -5.96 -13.44
CA HIS A 395 -27.73 -4.81 -12.64
C HIS A 395 -27.73 -3.55 -13.49
N LEU A 396 -28.01 -2.42 -12.85
CA LEU A 396 -27.90 -1.13 -13.46
C LEU A 396 -26.41 -0.76 -13.61
N MET A 397 -25.99 -0.47 -14.83
CA MET A 397 -24.67 0.08 -15.14
C MET A 397 -24.82 1.50 -15.68
N VAL A 398 -23.77 2.30 -15.46
CA VAL A 398 -23.66 3.67 -15.95
C VAL A 398 -22.34 3.83 -16.69
N ALA A 399 -22.39 4.41 -17.89
CA ALA A 399 -21.21 4.89 -18.60
C ALA A 399 -21.56 6.04 -19.55
N GLY A 400 -20.49 6.62 -20.08
CA GLY A 400 -20.54 7.80 -20.92
C GLY A 400 -20.58 9.09 -20.11
N ARG A 401 -20.26 10.21 -20.77
CA ARG A 401 -20.33 11.55 -20.18
C ARG A 401 -21.76 11.96 -19.79
N THR A 402 -22.78 11.35 -20.41
CA THR A 402 -24.20 11.67 -20.21
C THR A 402 -24.90 10.75 -19.20
N LEU A 403 -24.17 9.93 -18.44
CA LEU A 403 -24.73 8.98 -17.47
C LEU A 403 -25.83 8.09 -18.10
N TYR A 404 -25.53 7.46 -19.24
CA TYR A 404 -26.48 6.54 -19.87
C TYR A 404 -26.64 5.30 -18.99
N PHE A 405 -27.88 5.03 -18.55
CA PHE A 405 -28.23 3.89 -17.73
C PHE A 405 -28.66 2.73 -18.63
N TRP A 406 -27.98 1.59 -18.54
CA TRP A 406 -28.45 0.34 -19.15
C TRP A 406 -28.38 -0.80 -18.15
N ARG A 407 -29.08 -1.90 -18.47
CA ARG A 407 -29.08 -3.10 -17.65
C ARG A 407 -28.11 -4.13 -18.23
N GLN A 408 -27.15 -4.54 -17.41
CA GLN A 408 -26.29 -5.69 -17.74
C GLN A 408 -26.95 -6.95 -17.20
N TYR A 409 -27.20 -7.92 -18.08
CA TYR A 409 -27.79 -9.22 -17.73
C TYR A 409 -26.68 -10.22 -17.37
N ASN A 410 -26.84 -10.86 -16.22
CA ASN A 410 -25.99 -11.93 -15.74
C ASN A 410 -26.79 -13.23 -15.71
N ALA A 411 -26.27 -14.26 -16.38
CA ALA A 411 -26.85 -15.59 -16.41
C ALA A 411 -26.06 -16.52 -15.48
N VAL A 412 -26.73 -17.06 -14.47
CA VAL A 412 -26.18 -18.06 -13.55
C VAL A 412 -26.80 -19.41 -13.88
N ARG A 413 -25.94 -20.38 -14.13
CA ARG A 413 -26.33 -21.76 -14.43
C ARG A 413 -26.17 -22.59 -13.18
N ILE A 414 -27.24 -23.23 -12.75
CA ILE A 414 -27.27 -24.07 -11.56
C ILE A 414 -27.56 -25.49 -12.03
N PRO A 415 -26.65 -26.45 -11.87
CA PRO A 415 -26.95 -27.83 -12.26
C PRO A 415 -28.17 -28.33 -11.48
N VAL A 416 -28.95 -29.25 -12.03
CA VAL A 416 -30.01 -29.94 -11.28
C VAL A 416 -29.58 -31.40 -11.15
N PRO A 417 -29.57 -31.98 -9.93
CA PRO A 417 -29.19 -33.38 -9.76
C PRO A 417 -30.09 -34.29 -10.59
N VAL A 418 -29.54 -35.40 -11.08
CA VAL A 418 -30.32 -36.39 -11.83
C VAL A 418 -31.46 -36.92 -10.95
N GLY A 419 -32.69 -36.90 -11.47
CA GLY A 419 -33.89 -37.31 -10.72
C GLY A 419 -34.56 -36.19 -9.90
N GLU A 420 -33.93 -35.01 -9.75
CA GLU A 420 -34.53 -33.86 -9.06
C GLU A 420 -35.13 -32.80 -10.02
N GLU A 421 -35.39 -33.16 -11.28
CA GLU A 421 -35.88 -32.22 -12.31
C GLU A 421 -37.20 -31.54 -11.95
N GLU A 422 -38.16 -32.26 -11.37
CA GLU A 422 -39.43 -31.69 -10.90
C GLU A 422 -39.22 -30.72 -9.73
N ARG A 423 -38.22 -30.96 -8.88
CA ARG A 423 -37.83 -30.01 -7.84
C ARG A 423 -37.23 -28.76 -8.46
N GLY A 424 -36.35 -28.90 -9.45
CA GLY A 424 -35.81 -27.79 -10.24
C GLY A 424 -36.91 -26.95 -10.91
N ARG A 425 -37.93 -27.59 -11.48
CA ARG A 425 -39.08 -26.92 -12.12
C ARG A 425 -39.92 -26.15 -11.09
N ARG A 426 -40.17 -26.72 -9.90
CA ARG A 426 -40.85 -26.03 -8.79
C ARG A 426 -40.07 -24.80 -8.31
N VAL A 427 -38.75 -24.91 -8.20
CA VAL A 427 -37.89 -23.78 -7.79
C VAL A 427 -37.91 -22.66 -8.83
N ALA A 428 -37.84 -23.00 -10.13
CA ALA A 428 -37.97 -22.01 -11.21
C ALA A 428 -39.30 -21.27 -11.13
N ALA A 429 -40.41 -22.00 -10.94
CA ALA A 429 -41.74 -21.42 -10.79
C ALA A 429 -41.84 -20.51 -9.55
N ALA A 430 -41.30 -20.94 -8.40
CA ALA A 430 -41.28 -20.15 -7.17
C ALA A 430 -40.48 -18.84 -7.33
N LEU A 431 -39.33 -18.88 -8.00
CA LEU A 431 -38.54 -17.67 -8.29
C LEU A 431 -39.29 -16.71 -9.22
N CYS A 432 -40.00 -17.23 -10.22
CA CYS A 432 -40.83 -16.42 -11.10
C CYS A 432 -42.05 -15.83 -10.39
N GLN A 433 -42.63 -16.53 -9.41
CA GLN A 433 -43.73 -16.01 -8.58
C GLN A 433 -43.25 -14.91 -7.62
N ALA A 434 -42.08 -15.07 -6.99
CA ALA A 434 -41.50 -14.05 -6.11
C ALA A 434 -41.08 -12.75 -6.83
N LYS A 435 -41.15 -12.72 -8.16
CA LYS A 435 -40.96 -11.53 -8.99
C LYS A 435 -42.20 -10.63 -9.03
N ALA A 436 -43.39 -11.23 -8.88
CA ALA A 436 -44.68 -10.54 -8.85
C ALA A 436 -44.90 -9.89 -7.49
#